data_AF-A0ABC9FFF8-F1
#
_entry.id   AF-A0ABC9FFF8-F1
#
_cell.length_a   1.000
_cell.length_b   1.000
_cell.length_c   1.000
_cell.angle_alpha   90.00
_cell.angle_beta   90.00
_cell.angle_gamma   90.00
#
_symmetry.space_group_name_H-M   'P 1'
#
loop_
_entity.id
_entity.type
_entity.pdbx_description
1 polymer ?
#
loop_
_entity_poly.entity_id
_entity_poly.type
_entity_poly.pdbx_seq_one_letter_code
_entity_poly.pdbx_strand_id
1 'polypeptide(L)'
;MPPVKWLMHWHPSPGATLNTQILLEACGCAESLGGAKDGRWKTSIFFYRAMTRDGTAGPAGQQPGDLPRELLGVALHERPGLYFSIVRPAKLVLQADAAFTQVMEKLQSYKARVALHFEYQLGDFCLRIGKCAANNSEALRGIMMEVEYYPLSSIEKSRAVMEDFFDVWQEAVAKKSLPGHFIHVESNFSEYGLTDQYSFQHTAVQYATCLQQLMAAGRG
;
A
#
# COMPACT_ATOMS: atom_id res chain seq x y z
N MET A 1 -2.35 -12.37 16.39
CA MET A 1 -1.65 -12.15 15.10
C MET A 1 -2.60 -11.35 14.22
N PRO A 2 -2.10 -10.48 13.33
CA PRO A 2 -3.00 -9.75 12.43
C PRO A 2 -3.68 -10.72 11.45
N PRO A 3 -4.92 -10.45 11.05
CA PRO A 3 -5.55 -11.19 9.95
C PRO A 3 -4.82 -10.95 8.62
N VAL A 4 -4.98 -11.87 7.68
CA VAL A 4 -4.39 -11.74 6.35
C VAL A 4 -5.03 -10.58 5.60
N LYS A 5 -4.19 -9.82 4.90
CA LYS A 5 -4.62 -8.73 4.02
C LYS A 5 -4.11 -8.94 2.62
N TRP A 6 -4.93 -8.58 1.65
CA TRP A 6 -4.54 -8.39 0.25
C TRP A 6 -4.64 -6.93 -0.12
N LEU A 7 -3.68 -6.48 -0.92
CA LEU A 7 -3.68 -5.15 -1.50
C LEU A 7 -3.89 -5.25 -3.01
N MET A 8 -4.76 -4.39 -3.50
CA MET A 8 -5.02 -4.20 -4.91
C MET A 8 -4.81 -2.74 -5.27
N HIS A 9 -4.55 -2.48 -6.54
CA HIS A 9 -4.62 -1.13 -7.07
C HIS A 9 -5.36 -1.08 -8.40
N TRP A 10 -5.90 0.09 -8.70
CA TRP A 10 -6.54 0.34 -9.99
C TRP A 10 -5.49 0.41 -11.09
N HIS A 11 -5.75 -0.32 -12.18
CA HIS A 11 -5.01 -0.29 -13.42
C HIS A 11 -5.92 0.27 -14.51
N PRO A 12 -5.71 1.52 -14.96
CA PRO A 12 -6.56 2.12 -15.99
C PRO A 12 -6.39 1.42 -17.33
N SER A 13 -7.46 1.38 -18.13
CA SER A 13 -7.37 0.97 -19.53
C SER A 13 -6.45 1.92 -20.33
N PRO A 14 -5.82 1.45 -21.43
CA PRO A 14 -5.01 2.32 -22.28
C PRO A 14 -5.78 3.57 -22.73
N GLY A 15 -5.20 4.75 -22.52
CA GLY A 15 -5.82 6.04 -22.86
C GLY A 15 -6.89 6.53 -21.89
N ALA A 16 -7.20 5.79 -20.82
CA ALA A 16 -8.15 6.23 -19.80
C ALA A 16 -7.47 7.07 -18.71
N THR A 17 -8.13 8.17 -18.33
CA THR A 17 -7.65 9.04 -17.26
C THR A 17 -8.26 8.64 -15.93
N LEU A 18 -7.41 8.47 -14.92
CA LEU A 18 -7.84 8.24 -13.55
C LEU A 18 -8.59 9.46 -13.00
N ASN A 19 -9.74 9.24 -12.38
CA ASN A 19 -10.57 10.30 -11.80
C ASN A 19 -11.30 9.83 -10.55
N THR A 20 -11.87 10.78 -9.80
CA THR A 20 -12.57 10.49 -8.54
C THR A 20 -13.88 9.72 -8.74
N GLN A 21 -14.50 9.76 -9.93
CA GLN A 21 -15.72 8.98 -10.19
C GLN A 21 -15.44 7.47 -10.12
N ILE A 22 -14.29 7.01 -10.61
CA ILE A 22 -13.87 5.60 -10.51
C ILE A 22 -13.82 5.17 -9.04
N LEU A 23 -13.29 6.03 -8.16
CA LEU A 23 -13.25 5.77 -6.71
C LEU A 23 -14.65 5.67 -6.10
N LEU A 24 -15.56 6.56 -6.49
CA LEU A 24 -16.94 6.56 -6.00
C LEU A 24 -17.70 5.32 -6.48
N GLU A 25 -17.52 4.91 -7.73
CA GLU A 25 -18.15 3.69 -8.26
C GLU A 25 -17.59 2.44 -7.60
N ALA A 26 -16.28 2.37 -7.33
CA ALA A 26 -15.70 1.28 -6.55
C ALA A 26 -16.29 1.23 -5.12
N CYS A 27 -16.47 2.38 -4.47
CA CYS A 27 -17.19 2.43 -3.19
C CYS A 27 -18.63 1.93 -3.33
N GLY A 28 -19.34 2.33 -4.38
CA GLY A 28 -20.68 1.83 -4.68
C GLY A 28 -20.74 0.32 -4.95
N CYS A 29 -19.68 -0.28 -5.51
CA CYS A 29 -19.57 -1.73 -5.63
C CYS A 29 -19.53 -2.40 -4.25
N ALA A 30 -18.73 -1.87 -3.32
CA ALA A 30 -18.67 -2.38 -1.95
C ALA A 30 -20.05 -2.35 -1.28
N GLU A 31 -20.77 -1.24 -1.41
CA GLU A 31 -22.14 -1.09 -0.90
C GLU A 31 -23.11 -2.07 -1.56
N SER A 32 -23.01 -2.28 -2.88
CA SER A 32 -23.88 -3.21 -3.62
C SER A 32 -23.66 -4.68 -3.24
N LEU A 33 -22.48 -5.02 -2.74
CA LEU A 33 -22.16 -6.35 -2.20
C LEU A 33 -22.68 -6.52 -0.76
N GLY A 34 -23.29 -5.49 -0.17
CA GLY A 34 -23.78 -5.49 1.21
C GLY A 34 -22.84 -4.79 2.21
N GLY A 35 -21.86 -4.03 1.72
CA GLY A 35 -20.85 -3.37 2.55
C GLY A 35 -21.43 -2.26 3.39
N ALA A 36 -21.28 -2.36 4.72
CA ALA A 36 -21.66 -1.30 5.64
C ALA A 36 -20.47 -0.36 5.88
N LYS A 37 -20.65 0.93 5.66
CA LYS A 37 -19.59 1.93 5.87
C LYS A 37 -19.26 2.06 7.36
N ASP A 38 -18.00 1.81 7.71
CA ASP A 38 -17.55 1.67 9.12
C ASP A 38 -16.54 2.76 9.54
N GLY A 39 -16.32 3.77 8.67
CA GLY A 39 -15.67 5.02 9.07
C GLY A 39 -14.59 5.50 8.11
N ARG A 40 -13.63 6.23 8.66
CA ARG A 40 -12.47 6.77 7.95
C ARG A 40 -11.21 6.12 8.49
N TRP A 41 -10.46 5.49 7.61
CA TRP A 41 -9.16 4.89 7.91
C TRP A 41 -8.05 5.68 7.21
N LYS A 42 -6.80 5.61 7.68
CA LYS A 42 -5.66 6.25 7.02
C LYS A 42 -4.32 5.57 7.32
N THR A 43 -3.75 4.88 6.33
CA THR A 43 -2.33 4.50 6.30
C THR A 43 -1.53 5.52 5.52
N SER A 44 -0.33 5.84 6.01
CA SER A 44 0.62 6.75 5.35
C SER A 44 1.83 5.97 4.85
N ILE A 45 2.12 6.07 3.56
CA ILE A 45 3.32 5.49 2.93
C ILE A 45 4.25 6.62 2.53
N PHE A 46 5.53 6.52 2.87
CA PHE A 46 6.56 7.52 2.67
C PHE A 46 7.62 6.99 1.70
N PHE A 47 8.09 7.83 0.77
CA PHE A 47 9.17 7.45 -0.15
C PHE A 47 10.34 8.39 0.02
N TYR A 48 11.39 7.92 0.68
CA TYR A 48 12.59 8.70 0.95
C TYR A 48 13.65 8.39 -0.10
N ARG A 49 14.16 9.46 -0.73
CA ARG A 49 15.32 9.41 -1.60
C ARG A 49 16.47 10.15 -0.92
N ALA A 50 17.63 9.52 -0.84
CA ALA A 50 18.83 10.18 -0.31
C ALA A 50 19.21 11.34 -1.23
N MET A 51 19.25 12.55 -0.69
CA MET A 51 19.83 13.71 -1.36
C MET A 51 21.34 13.61 -1.14
N THR A 52 22.10 13.21 -2.15
CA THR A 52 23.55 13.38 -2.13
C THR A 52 23.80 14.89 -2.13
N ARG A 53 24.21 15.45 -0.99
CA ARG A 53 24.82 16.78 -1.00
C ARG A 53 26.12 16.65 -1.78
N ASP A 54 26.17 17.25 -2.97
CA ASP A 54 27.42 17.39 -3.71
C ASP A 54 28.45 18.04 -2.77
N GLY A 55 29.56 17.34 -2.53
CA GLY A 55 30.78 17.96 -2.02
C GLY A 55 31.16 17.79 -0.54
N THR A 56 30.57 16.88 0.25
CA THR A 56 31.17 16.50 1.54
C THR A 56 31.30 14.99 1.67
N ALA A 57 32.53 14.51 1.46
CA ALA A 57 32.95 13.22 1.96
C ALA A 57 32.68 13.19 3.46
N GLY A 58 31.75 12.33 3.90
CA GLY A 58 31.58 12.04 5.31
C GLY A 58 32.89 11.52 5.91
N PRO A 59 33.11 11.72 7.22
CA PRO A 59 34.37 11.32 7.85
C PRO A 59 34.51 9.79 7.75
N ALA A 60 35.61 9.36 7.13
CA ALA A 60 36.11 8.00 7.05
C ALA A 60 35.19 6.92 6.42
N GLY A 61 35.38 6.68 5.11
CA GLY A 61 35.40 5.31 4.58
C GLY A 61 34.12 4.74 3.95
N GLN A 62 32.97 5.42 3.99
CA GLN A 62 31.77 4.91 3.31
C GLN A 62 31.80 5.26 1.82
N GLN A 63 31.98 4.23 0.98
CA GLN A 63 31.88 4.38 -0.46
C GLN A 63 30.44 4.81 -0.83
N PRO A 64 30.25 5.72 -1.81
CA PRO A 64 28.93 6.22 -2.23
C PRO A 64 27.97 5.17 -2.85
N GLY A 65 28.30 3.88 -2.74
CA GLY A 65 27.50 2.72 -3.11
C GLY A 65 26.79 2.00 -1.95
N ASP A 66 27.19 2.23 -0.69
CA ASP A 66 26.72 1.40 0.45
C ASP A 66 25.43 1.90 1.13
N LEU A 67 25.02 3.14 0.89
CA LEU A 67 23.78 3.68 1.46
C LEU A 67 22.60 3.39 0.52
N PRO A 68 21.47 2.86 1.03
CA PRO A 68 20.29 2.66 0.22
C PRO A 68 19.80 4.01 -0.32
N ARG A 69 19.87 4.17 -1.65
CA ARG A 69 19.50 5.41 -2.34
C ARG A 69 17.99 5.71 -2.23
N GLU A 70 17.20 4.67 -1.98
CA GLU A 70 15.76 4.72 -1.83
C GLU A 70 15.34 3.88 -0.63
N LEU A 71 14.51 4.47 0.23
CA LEU A 71 13.94 3.86 1.41
C LEU A 71 12.44 4.11 1.40
N LEU A 72 11.64 3.07 1.57
CA LEU A 72 10.20 3.23 1.77
C LEU A 72 9.85 3.16 3.25
N GLY A 73 8.91 4.00 3.66
CA GLY A 73 8.30 3.99 4.98
C GLY A 73 6.82 3.64 4.93
N VAL A 74 6.32 2.90 5.91
CA VAL A 74 4.90 2.62 6.06
C VAL A 74 4.51 2.85 7.52
N ALA A 75 3.56 3.75 7.75
CA ALA A 75 2.89 3.95 9.03
C ALA A 75 1.43 3.47 8.90
N LEU A 76 1.15 2.34 9.54
CA LEU A 76 -0.14 1.66 9.51
C LEU A 76 -1.10 2.28 10.52
N HIS A 77 -2.37 2.41 10.14
CA HIS A 77 -3.41 2.93 11.04
C HIS A 77 -3.60 2.05 12.28
N GLU A 78 -3.51 0.72 12.11
CA GLU A 78 -3.72 -0.26 13.17
C GLU A 78 -2.60 -0.28 14.22
N ARG A 79 -1.44 0.30 13.88
CA ARG A 79 -0.25 0.33 14.73
C ARG A 79 0.38 1.72 14.73
N PRO A 80 -0.29 2.73 15.30
CA PRO A 80 0.16 4.13 15.23
C PRO A 80 1.52 4.39 15.92
N GLY A 81 1.96 3.51 16.82
CA GLY A 81 3.27 3.58 17.47
C GLY A 81 4.41 2.96 16.67
N LEU A 82 4.13 2.31 15.54
CA LEU A 82 5.14 1.63 14.73
C LEU A 82 5.29 2.27 13.36
N TYR A 83 6.53 2.23 12.88
CA TYR A 83 6.90 2.59 11.53
C TYR A 83 7.70 1.44 10.92
N PHE A 84 7.38 1.08 9.68
CA PHE A 84 8.09 0.04 8.96
C PHE A 84 8.93 0.67 7.86
N SER A 85 10.22 0.35 7.84
CA SER A 85 11.15 0.81 6.82
C SER A 85 11.56 -0.33 5.91
N ILE A 86 11.48 -0.12 4.60
CA ILE A 86 11.70 -1.17 3.61
C ILE A 86 12.86 -0.77 2.72
N VAL A 87 13.93 -1.55 2.78
CA VAL A 87 15.13 -1.40 1.95
C VAL A 87 15.06 -2.44 0.84
N ARG A 88 14.42 -2.08 -0.27
CA ARG A 88 14.12 -3.02 -1.36
C ARG A 88 15.36 -3.72 -1.94
N PRO A 89 16.48 -3.04 -2.25
CA PRO A 89 17.66 -3.71 -2.80
C PRO A 89 18.25 -4.78 -1.88
N ALA A 90 18.13 -4.58 -0.57
CA ALA A 90 18.59 -5.52 0.44
C ALA A 90 17.51 -6.52 0.86
N LYS A 91 16.28 -6.37 0.37
CA LYS A 91 15.10 -7.17 0.76
C LYS A 91 14.90 -7.18 2.28
N LEU A 92 15.07 -6.04 2.92
CA LEU A 92 14.93 -5.89 4.37
C LEU A 92 13.67 -5.11 4.74
N VAL A 93 13.00 -5.57 5.79
CA VAL A 93 11.90 -4.86 6.45
C VAL A 93 12.27 -4.63 7.91
N LEU A 94 12.50 -3.37 8.26
CA LEU A 94 12.87 -2.94 9.60
C LEU A 94 11.66 -2.36 10.31
N GLN A 95 11.51 -2.68 11.58
CA GLN A 95 10.51 -2.05 12.44
C GLN A 95 11.21 -0.99 13.30
N ALA A 96 10.62 0.21 13.36
CA ALA A 96 11.09 1.32 14.16
C ALA A 96 9.91 1.97 14.90
N ASP A 97 10.24 2.84 15.85
CA ASP A 97 9.26 3.70 16.51
C ASP A 97 8.67 4.74 15.54
N ALA A 98 7.41 5.12 15.75
CA ALA A 98 6.74 6.13 14.94
C ALA A 98 7.49 7.48 14.88
N ALA A 99 8.29 7.84 15.90
CA ALA A 99 9.14 9.02 15.92
C ALA A 99 10.19 9.04 14.79
N PHE A 100 10.51 7.89 14.20
CA PHE A 100 11.40 7.80 13.04
C PHE A 100 10.91 8.67 11.87
N THR A 101 9.59 8.81 11.69
CA THR A 101 9.01 9.70 10.67
C THR A 101 9.49 11.16 10.84
N GLN A 102 9.55 11.66 12.08
CA GLN A 102 10.00 13.03 12.38
C GLN A 102 11.50 13.20 12.10
N VAL A 103 12.29 12.17 12.38
CA VAL A 103 13.73 12.16 12.06
C VAL A 103 13.92 12.30 10.55
N MET A 104 13.20 11.48 9.77
CA MET A 104 13.29 11.51 8.31
C MET A 104 12.79 12.82 7.70
N GLU A 105 11.75 13.43 8.28
CA GLU A 105 11.26 14.76 7.90
C GLU A 105 12.33 15.85 8.13
N LYS A 106 13.03 15.83 9.27
CA LYS A 106 14.14 16.76 9.55
C LYS A 106 15.29 16.61 8.56
N LEU A 107 15.51 15.42 8.02
CA LEU A 107 16.53 15.14 7.01
C LEU A 107 16.14 15.65 5.61
N GLN A 108 14.97 16.30 5.44
CA GLN A 108 14.44 16.81 4.16
C GLN A 108 14.39 15.76 3.05
N SER A 109 14.23 14.50 3.42
CA SER A 109 14.06 13.43 2.46
C SER A 109 12.62 13.44 1.93
N TYR A 110 12.45 13.17 0.63
CA TYR A 110 11.19 13.34 -0.11
C TYR A 110 10.00 12.60 0.56
N LYS A 111 8.77 13.09 0.34
CA LYS A 111 7.54 12.59 1.01
C LYS A 111 6.41 12.40 0.00
N ALA A 112 6.30 11.20 -0.57
CA ALA A 112 4.98 10.71 -1.02
C ALA A 112 4.13 10.41 0.23
N ARG A 113 2.81 10.61 0.19
CA ARG A 113 1.90 10.22 1.28
C ARG A 113 0.60 9.67 0.69
N VAL A 114 0.49 8.36 0.60
CA VAL A 114 -0.82 7.73 0.34
C VAL A 114 -1.73 7.98 1.55
N ALA A 115 -3.02 8.24 1.31
CA ALA A 115 -4.02 8.33 2.36
C ALA A 115 -5.33 7.75 1.81
N LEU A 116 -5.63 6.49 2.11
CA LEU A 116 -6.95 5.92 1.79
C LEU A 116 -7.98 6.51 2.74
N HIS A 117 -9.27 6.50 2.39
CA HIS A 117 -10.27 7.35 3.08
C HIS A 117 -11.55 6.62 3.51
N PHE A 118 -11.88 5.46 2.95
CA PHE A 118 -13.14 4.79 3.23
C PHE A 118 -12.93 3.35 3.67
N GLU A 119 -13.63 2.96 4.74
CA GLU A 119 -13.67 1.60 5.29
C GLU A 119 -15.11 1.07 5.23
N TYR A 120 -15.26 -0.18 4.78
CA TYR A 120 -16.51 -0.91 4.62
C TYR A 120 -16.36 -2.30 5.26
N GLN A 121 -17.37 -2.73 6.00
CA GLN A 121 -17.45 -4.07 6.58
C GLN A 121 -18.38 -4.94 5.72
N LEU A 122 -17.91 -6.14 5.35
CA LEU A 122 -18.59 -7.08 4.49
C LEU A 122 -18.55 -8.48 5.12
N GLY A 123 -19.39 -8.71 6.14
CA GLY A 123 -19.36 -9.95 6.91
C GLY A 123 -18.01 -10.15 7.60
N ASP A 124 -17.30 -11.22 7.25
CA ASP A 124 -15.97 -11.55 7.77
C ASP A 124 -14.81 -10.78 7.11
N PHE A 125 -15.13 -9.93 6.13
CA PHE A 125 -14.16 -9.10 5.42
C PHE A 125 -14.26 -7.63 5.84
N CYS A 126 -13.12 -6.98 5.94
CA CYS A 126 -13.03 -5.52 5.98
C CYS A 126 -12.36 -5.01 4.70
N LEU A 127 -13.05 -4.11 4.02
CA LEU A 127 -12.64 -3.53 2.75
C LEU A 127 -12.32 -2.05 2.91
N ARG A 128 -11.12 -1.64 2.54
CA ARG A 128 -10.68 -0.25 2.61
C ARG A 128 -10.32 0.25 1.22
N ILE A 129 -11.06 1.21 0.71
CA ILE A 129 -10.83 1.78 -0.63
C ILE A 129 -10.43 3.24 -0.48
N GLY A 130 -9.42 3.68 -1.22
CA GLY A 130 -9.12 5.09 -1.23
C GLY A 130 -8.12 5.57 -2.27
N LYS A 131 -7.96 6.89 -2.27
CA LYS A 131 -7.09 7.60 -3.19
C LYS A 131 -5.64 7.58 -2.73
N CYS A 132 -4.75 7.44 -3.69
CA CYS A 132 -3.35 7.80 -3.54
C CYS A 132 -3.18 9.23 -4.02
N ALA A 133 -2.70 10.11 -3.15
CA ALA A 133 -2.43 11.51 -3.47
C ALA A 133 -1.02 11.87 -2.99
N ALA A 134 -0.46 12.97 -3.46
CA ALA A 134 0.79 13.49 -2.91
C ALA A 134 0.49 14.42 -1.74
N ASN A 135 1.43 14.56 -0.80
CA ASN A 135 1.17 15.26 0.46
C ASN A 135 0.78 16.75 0.29
N ASN A 136 1.20 17.37 -0.82
CA ASN A 136 0.95 18.78 -1.15
C ASN A 136 0.01 18.96 -2.36
N SER A 137 -0.68 17.89 -2.80
CA SER A 137 -1.57 17.94 -3.96
C SER A 137 -2.75 17.01 -3.76
N GLU A 138 -3.96 17.54 -3.95
CA GLU A 138 -5.17 16.71 -3.98
C GLU A 138 -5.30 15.88 -5.26
N ALA A 139 -4.36 16.03 -6.21
CA ALA A 139 -4.36 15.31 -7.46
C ALA A 139 -4.30 13.80 -7.22
N LEU A 140 -5.30 13.11 -7.75
CA LEU A 140 -5.42 11.66 -7.72
C LEU A 140 -4.28 11.03 -8.53
N ARG A 141 -3.44 10.22 -7.87
CA ARG A 141 -2.32 9.50 -8.47
C ARG A 141 -2.58 8.01 -8.63
N GLY A 142 -3.56 7.48 -7.92
CA GLY A 142 -3.90 6.06 -7.89
C GLY A 142 -5.13 5.81 -7.05
N ILE A 143 -5.73 4.64 -7.21
CA ILE A 143 -6.75 4.12 -6.29
C ILE A 143 -6.19 2.79 -5.77
N MET A 144 -6.20 2.61 -4.45
CA MET A 144 -5.85 1.34 -3.81
C MET A 144 -7.06 0.80 -3.09
N MET A 145 -7.06 -0.53 -2.93
CA MET A 145 -8.01 -1.27 -2.13
C MET A 145 -7.25 -2.26 -1.25
N GLU A 146 -7.56 -2.29 0.03
CA GLU A 146 -7.11 -3.31 0.97
C GLU A 146 -8.31 -4.18 1.35
N VAL A 147 -8.13 -5.49 1.31
CA VAL A 147 -9.10 -6.48 1.79
C VAL A 147 -8.46 -7.21 2.96
N GLU A 148 -9.14 -7.25 4.10
CA GLU A 148 -8.72 -7.95 5.31
C GLU A 148 -9.74 -9.05 5.61
N TYR A 149 -9.27 -10.28 5.85
CA TYR A 149 -10.13 -11.41 6.22
C TYR A 149 -9.90 -11.80 7.68
N TYR A 150 -10.83 -11.46 8.56
CA TYR A 150 -10.68 -11.57 10.02
C TYR A 150 -10.38 -12.99 10.56
N PRO A 151 -10.99 -14.07 10.04
CA PRO A 151 -10.89 -15.39 10.66
C PRO A 151 -9.51 -16.06 10.59
N LEU A 152 -8.64 -15.66 9.64
CA LEU A 152 -7.38 -16.38 9.38
C LEU A 152 -6.16 -15.43 9.34
N SER A 153 -5.06 -15.92 9.91
CA SER A 153 -3.74 -15.26 9.87
C SER A 153 -2.69 -16.06 9.08
N SER A 154 -3.06 -17.19 8.47
CA SER A 154 -2.17 -17.98 7.59
C SER A 154 -2.48 -17.64 6.14
N ILE A 155 -1.45 -17.21 5.41
CA ILE A 155 -1.59 -16.74 4.02
C ILE A 155 -2.07 -17.88 3.13
N GLU A 156 -1.47 -19.06 3.28
CA GLU A 156 -1.84 -20.25 2.53
C GLU A 156 -3.30 -20.66 2.77
N LYS A 157 -3.73 -20.69 4.04
CA LYS A 157 -5.10 -21.12 4.38
C LYS A 157 -6.17 -20.12 3.95
N SER A 158 -5.87 -18.83 3.95
CA SER A 158 -6.82 -17.79 3.51
C SER A 158 -6.89 -17.64 1.99
N ARG A 159 -5.93 -18.19 1.23
CA ARG A 159 -5.77 -17.91 -0.21
C ARG A 159 -7.06 -18.13 -1.00
N ALA A 160 -7.63 -19.33 -0.93
CA ALA A 160 -8.84 -19.67 -1.69
C ALA A 160 -10.00 -18.70 -1.39
N VAL A 161 -10.21 -18.36 -0.11
CA VAL A 161 -11.26 -17.43 0.32
C VAL A 161 -11.01 -16.00 -0.22
N MET A 162 -9.75 -15.58 -0.25
CA MET A 162 -9.37 -14.27 -0.79
C MET A 162 -9.48 -14.22 -2.33
N GLU A 163 -9.18 -15.32 -3.02
CA GLU A 163 -9.38 -15.49 -4.46
C GLU A 163 -10.87 -15.42 -4.82
N ASP A 164 -11.70 -16.19 -4.11
CA ASP A 164 -13.16 -16.18 -4.30
C ASP A 164 -13.74 -14.78 -4.08
N PHE A 165 -13.30 -14.07 -3.02
CA PHE A 165 -13.69 -12.68 -2.80
C PHE A 165 -13.28 -11.78 -3.98
N PHE A 166 -12.06 -11.95 -4.48
CA PHE A 166 -11.53 -11.12 -5.56
C PHE A 166 -12.28 -11.34 -6.87
N ASP A 167 -12.70 -12.57 -7.17
CA ASP A 167 -13.52 -12.90 -8.34
C ASP A 167 -14.90 -12.23 -8.26
N VAL A 168 -15.58 -12.33 -7.11
CA VAL A 168 -16.86 -11.64 -6.87
C VAL A 168 -16.70 -10.11 -6.98
N TRP A 169 -15.60 -9.57 -6.44
CA TRP A 169 -15.28 -8.16 -6.55
C TRP A 169 -15.10 -7.72 -8.00
N GLN A 170 -14.33 -8.49 -8.80
CA GLN A 170 -14.13 -8.19 -10.21
C GLN A 170 -15.45 -8.21 -10.98
N GLU A 171 -16.33 -9.16 -10.72
CA GLU A 171 -17.65 -9.22 -11.35
C GLU A 171 -18.49 -7.97 -11.03
N ALA A 172 -18.49 -7.53 -9.77
CA ALA A 172 -19.20 -6.33 -9.34
C ALA A 172 -18.67 -5.06 -10.03
N VAL A 173 -17.34 -4.94 -10.13
CA VAL A 173 -16.69 -3.82 -10.83
C VAL A 173 -16.95 -3.86 -12.34
N ALA A 174 -16.93 -5.05 -12.96
CA ALA A 174 -17.19 -5.21 -14.39
C ALA A 174 -18.60 -4.74 -14.78
N LYS A 175 -19.60 -4.95 -13.92
CA LYS A 175 -20.98 -4.46 -14.12
C LYS A 175 -21.09 -2.93 -14.21
N LYS A 176 -20.09 -2.20 -13.71
CA LYS A 176 -20.02 -0.73 -13.77
C LYS A 176 -19.40 -0.21 -15.07
N SER A 177 -18.84 -1.08 -15.91
CA SER A 177 -18.18 -0.69 -17.17
C SER A 177 -17.11 0.39 -16.99
N LEU A 178 -16.36 0.33 -15.88
CA LEU A 178 -15.30 1.29 -15.59
C LEU A 178 -14.10 1.11 -16.53
N PRO A 179 -13.37 2.18 -16.87
CA PRO A 179 -12.25 2.13 -17.81
C PRO A 179 -10.96 1.64 -17.12
N GLY A 180 -10.97 0.38 -16.68
CA GLY A 180 -9.87 -0.28 -15.99
C GLY A 180 -10.36 -1.40 -15.09
N HIS A 181 -9.46 -1.94 -14.28
CA HIS A 181 -9.76 -2.98 -13.31
C HIS A 181 -8.82 -2.90 -12.11
N PHE A 182 -9.19 -3.57 -11.02
CA PHE A 182 -8.27 -3.77 -9.90
C PHE A 182 -7.36 -4.96 -10.21
N ILE A 183 -6.07 -4.81 -9.90
CA ILE A 183 -5.11 -5.91 -9.94
C ILE A 183 -4.65 -6.23 -8.51
N HIS A 184 -4.58 -7.51 -8.18
CA HIS A 184 -4.02 -7.98 -6.91
C HIS A 184 -2.49 -7.90 -6.94
N VAL A 185 -1.92 -7.40 -5.85
CA VAL A 185 -0.47 -7.23 -5.69
C VAL A 185 0.11 -8.46 -5.00
N GLU A 186 0.63 -9.38 -5.81
CA GLU A 186 1.40 -10.50 -5.28
C GLU A 186 2.77 -10.03 -4.79
N SER A 187 3.07 -10.28 -3.51
CA SER A 187 4.35 -9.95 -2.90
C SER A 187 5.11 -11.22 -2.54
N ASN A 188 6.38 -11.29 -2.94
CA ASN A 188 7.25 -12.39 -2.54
C ASN A 188 7.77 -12.18 -1.11
N PHE A 189 7.02 -12.65 -0.11
CA PHE A 189 7.38 -12.52 1.30
C PHE A 189 8.66 -13.28 1.68
N SER A 190 8.91 -14.42 1.03
CA SER A 190 10.09 -15.26 1.30
C SER A 190 11.40 -14.55 0.97
N GLU A 191 11.39 -13.65 -0.02
CA GLU A 191 12.52 -12.81 -0.38
C GLU A 191 12.94 -11.84 0.73
N TYR A 192 11.99 -11.46 1.59
CA TYR A 192 12.23 -10.63 2.77
C TYR A 192 12.46 -11.45 4.04
N GLY A 193 12.61 -12.77 3.93
CA GLY A 193 12.77 -13.68 5.06
C GLY A 193 11.50 -13.85 5.90
N LEU A 194 10.33 -13.50 5.37
CA LEU A 194 9.05 -13.61 6.08
C LEU A 194 8.41 -14.99 5.85
N THR A 195 7.85 -15.56 6.91
CA THR A 195 7.18 -16.88 6.94
C THR A 195 5.71 -16.81 6.52
N ASP A 196 5.00 -17.93 6.35
CA ASP A 196 3.54 -17.93 6.08
C ASP A 196 2.69 -17.24 7.15
N GLN A 197 3.17 -17.21 8.40
CA GLN A 197 2.46 -16.56 9.49
C GLN A 197 2.39 -15.04 9.27
N TYR A 198 1.19 -14.54 8.98
CA TYR A 198 0.99 -13.14 8.64
C TYR A 198 1.33 -12.20 9.81
N SER A 199 1.98 -11.08 9.48
CA SER A 199 2.46 -10.07 10.41
C SER A 199 2.37 -8.68 9.78
N PHE A 200 2.51 -7.62 10.57
CA PHE A 200 2.48 -6.24 10.02
C PHE A 200 3.65 -5.95 9.06
N GLN A 201 4.75 -6.71 9.12
CA GLN A 201 5.82 -6.62 8.12
C GLN A 201 5.34 -7.06 6.74
N HIS A 202 4.47 -8.09 6.66
CA HIS A 202 3.85 -8.51 5.41
C HIS A 202 3.00 -7.40 4.80
N THR A 203 2.17 -6.76 5.64
CA THR A 203 1.36 -5.61 5.23
C THR A 203 2.23 -4.48 4.69
N ALA A 204 3.33 -4.16 5.39
CA ALA A 204 4.26 -3.13 4.95
C ALA A 204 4.90 -3.47 3.59
N VAL A 205 5.35 -4.72 3.37
CA VAL A 205 5.88 -5.19 2.09
C VAL A 205 4.84 -5.05 0.97
N GLN A 206 3.59 -5.46 1.21
CA GLN A 206 2.54 -5.33 0.20
C GLN A 206 2.27 -3.87 -0.18
N TYR A 207 2.23 -2.96 0.80
CA TYR A 207 2.09 -1.52 0.53
C TYR A 207 3.26 -0.99 -0.31
N ALA A 208 4.47 -1.49 -0.08
CA ALA A 208 5.64 -1.14 -0.89
C ALA A 208 5.54 -1.61 -2.33
N THR A 209 5.21 -2.88 -2.53
CA THR A 209 5.03 -3.48 -3.85
C THR A 209 3.92 -2.76 -4.62
N CYS A 210 2.79 -2.50 -3.96
CA CYS A 210 1.63 -1.83 -4.54
C CYS A 210 1.98 -0.40 -5.00
N LEU A 211 2.64 0.39 -4.14
CA LEU A 211 3.05 1.74 -4.50
C LEU A 211 4.07 1.74 -5.64
N GLN A 212 5.00 0.77 -5.68
CA GLN A 212 5.94 0.62 -6.78
C GLN A 212 5.22 0.39 -8.11
N GLN A 213 4.24 -0.52 -8.15
CA GLN A 213 3.46 -0.80 -9.36
C GLN A 213 2.66 0.44 -9.80
N LEU A 214 2.03 1.16 -8.86
CA LEU A 214 1.33 2.42 -9.16
C LEU A 214 2.26 3.52 -9.71
N MET A 215 3.47 3.66 -9.16
CA MET A 215 4.45 4.62 -9.66
C MET A 215 4.99 4.24 -11.03
N ALA A 216 5.06 2.95 -11.36
CA ALA A 216 5.44 2.47 -12.69
C ALA A 216 4.32 2.73 -13.72
N ALA A 217 3.07 2.45 -13.36
CA ALA A 217 1.91 2.64 -14.23
C ALA A 217 1.69 4.12 -14.61
N GLY A 218 2.03 5.06 -13.73
CA GLY A 218 1.92 6.51 -14.01
C GLY A 218 3.02 7.11 -14.88
N ARG A 219 3.97 6.31 -15.39
CA ARG A 219 5.06 6.76 -16.29
C ARG A 219 4.86 6.34 -17.75
N GLY A 220 3.76 5.66 -18.06
CA GLY A 220 3.37 5.25 -19.42
C GLY A 220 2.55 6.31 -20.15
#